data_AF-A0A6P7GFN7-F1
#
_entry.id   AF-A0A6P7GFN7-F1
#
_cell.length_a   1.000
_cell.length_b   1.000
_cell.length_c   1.000
_cell.angle_alpha   90.00
_cell.angle_beta   90.00
_cell.angle_gamma   90.00
#
_symmetry.space_group_name_H-M   'P 1'
#
loop_
_entity.id
_entity.type
_entity.pdbx_description
1 polymer ?
#
loop_
_entity_poly.entity_id
_entity_poly.type
_entity_poly.pdbx_seq_one_letter_code
_entity_poly.pdbx_strand_id
1 'polypeptide(L)'
;MDFILRLLPLTLLSVLVSPQSSLKPYEYNLTQYTKTLPDDLRPIVQKALSIERQATVNGKWSSSLCQQEESIECPPMKFRKPSGECNNVRHPKWGNRGQKFLRLLHPSYADRKYCFQINDLNFLDLFQEHSFFIIPSAHVPFLII
;
A
#
# COMPACT_ATOMS: atom_id res chain seq x y z
N MET A 1 17.80 62.05 36.37
CA MET A 1 16.64 61.20 36.74
C MET A 1 16.37 60.31 35.55
N ASP A 2 17.13 59.22 35.51
CA ASP A 2 17.30 58.32 34.38
C ASP A 2 16.10 57.37 34.25
N PHE A 3 15.38 57.41 33.13
CA PHE A 3 14.41 56.36 32.77
C PHE A 3 15.03 55.46 31.72
N ILE A 4 15.67 54.39 32.20
CA ILE A 4 16.27 53.34 31.39
C ILE A 4 15.18 52.62 30.60
N LEU A 5 15.24 52.76 29.28
CA LEU A 5 14.49 52.01 28.29
C LEU A 5 14.90 50.52 28.36
N ARG A 6 14.09 49.66 28.99
CA ARG A 6 14.26 48.20 28.89
C ARG A 6 13.30 47.63 27.86
N LEU A 7 13.75 47.63 26.61
CA LEU A 7 13.19 46.78 25.55
C LEU A 7 13.63 45.33 25.85
N LEU A 8 12.72 44.52 26.38
CA LEU A 8 12.84 43.07 26.42
C LEU A 8 12.36 42.52 25.06
N PRO A 9 13.22 41.87 24.25
CA PRO A 9 12.74 41.22 23.04
C PRO A 9 11.96 39.95 23.42
N LEU A 10 10.67 39.91 23.06
CA LEU A 10 9.91 38.66 22.94
C LEU A 10 10.62 37.78 21.90
N THR A 11 11.44 36.84 22.33
CA THR A 11 11.83 35.72 21.47
C THR A 11 10.70 34.70 21.51
N LEU A 12 9.84 34.76 20.49
CA LEU A 12 8.99 33.62 20.12
C LEU A 12 9.92 32.42 19.91
N LEU A 13 9.95 31.50 20.87
CA LEU A 13 10.45 30.16 20.63
C LEU A 13 9.36 29.44 19.83
N SER A 14 9.30 29.68 18.52
CA SER A 14 8.57 28.80 17.62
C SER A 14 9.32 27.46 17.63
N VAL A 15 8.96 26.59 18.57
CA VAL A 15 9.34 25.18 18.52
C VAL A 15 8.71 24.66 17.24
N LEU A 16 9.53 24.53 16.20
CA LEU A 16 9.22 23.70 15.04
C LEU A 16 9.19 22.25 15.55
N VAL A 17 8.10 21.88 16.23
CA VAL A 17 7.74 20.48 16.40
C VAL A 17 7.34 20.00 15.01
N SER A 18 8.34 19.57 14.24
CA SER A 18 8.06 18.68 13.12
C SER A 18 7.52 17.39 13.73
N PRO A 19 6.29 16.94 13.39
CA PRO A 19 5.86 15.60 13.75
C PRO A 19 6.63 14.67 12.81
N GLN A 20 7.88 14.36 13.15
CA GLN A 20 8.57 13.23 12.58
C GLN A 20 7.97 11.99 13.24
N SER A 21 6.80 11.59 12.76
CA SER A 21 6.26 10.24 12.98
C SER A 21 7.18 9.25 12.25
N SER A 22 8.38 9.05 12.80
CA SER A 22 9.31 8.03 12.37
C SER A 22 8.78 6.71 12.89
N LEU A 23 7.84 6.12 12.13
CA LEU A 23 7.47 4.72 12.31
C LEU A 23 8.77 3.93 12.13
N LYS A 24 9.32 3.41 13.24
CA LYS A 24 10.49 2.54 13.19
C LYS A 24 10.14 1.35 12.28
N PRO A 25 10.94 1.05 11.24
CA PRO A 25 10.66 -0.07 10.36
C PRO A 25 10.54 -1.34 11.20
N TYR A 26 9.39 -2.00 11.14
CA TYR A 26 9.22 -3.32 11.73
C TYR A 26 10.17 -4.30 11.03
N GLU A 27 11.07 -4.91 11.81
CA GLU A 27 12.04 -5.88 11.30
C GLU A 27 11.35 -7.24 11.14
N TYR A 28 11.26 -7.73 9.90
CA TYR A 28 10.63 -9.01 9.60
C TYR A 28 11.51 -9.88 8.70
N ASN A 29 11.44 -11.20 8.93
CA ASN A 29 12.18 -12.19 8.15
C ASN A 29 11.44 -12.52 6.84
N LEU A 30 11.89 -11.95 5.72
CA LEU A 30 11.35 -12.16 4.37
C LEU A 30 11.15 -13.64 4.01
N THR A 31 12.09 -14.49 4.41
CA THR A 31 12.08 -15.92 4.07
C THR A 31 10.89 -16.63 4.71
N GLN A 32 10.49 -16.22 5.92
CA GLN A 32 9.34 -16.79 6.61
C GLN A 32 8.02 -16.55 5.86
N TYR A 33 7.83 -15.36 5.28
CA TYR A 33 6.62 -15.00 4.54
C TYR A 33 6.58 -15.53 3.11
N THR A 34 7.75 -15.85 2.54
CA THR A 34 7.87 -16.20 1.12
C THR A 34 8.02 -17.69 0.88
N LYS A 35 8.35 -18.48 1.91
CA LYS A 35 8.58 -19.94 1.78
C LYS A 35 7.36 -20.73 1.29
N THR A 36 6.15 -20.29 1.62
CA THR A 36 4.90 -20.97 1.23
C THR A 36 4.38 -20.53 -0.12
N LEU A 37 5.00 -19.51 -0.73
CA LEU A 37 4.55 -18.97 -2.01
C LEU A 37 4.94 -19.90 -3.16
N PRO A 38 4.04 -20.08 -4.14
CA PRO A 38 4.36 -20.69 -5.43
C PRO A 38 5.60 -20.05 -6.07
N ASP A 39 6.33 -20.84 -6.86
CA ASP A 39 7.61 -20.41 -7.45
C ASP A 39 7.50 -19.19 -8.36
N ASP A 40 6.33 -18.95 -8.97
CA ASP A 40 6.07 -17.77 -9.80
C ASP A 40 5.77 -16.50 -8.98
N LEU A 41 5.15 -16.63 -7.80
CA LEU A 41 4.81 -15.50 -6.94
C LEU A 41 5.97 -15.12 -6.00
N ARG A 42 6.74 -16.10 -5.54
CA ARG A 42 7.84 -15.91 -4.60
C ARG A 42 8.84 -14.82 -5.01
N PRO A 43 9.39 -14.80 -6.24
CA PRO A 43 10.35 -13.78 -6.64
C PRO A 43 9.71 -12.39 -6.74
N ILE A 44 8.43 -12.31 -7.15
CA ILE A 44 7.69 -11.04 -7.25
C ILE A 44 7.53 -10.43 -5.86
N VAL A 45 7.06 -11.23 -4.89
CA VAL A 45 6.84 -10.77 -3.51
C VAL A 45 8.16 -10.43 -2.82
N GLN A 46 9.20 -11.26 -2.96
CA GLN A 46 10.53 -10.97 -2.42
C GLN A 46 11.09 -9.65 -2.97
N LYS A 47 10.96 -9.41 -4.27
CA LYS A 47 11.38 -8.15 -4.91
C LYS A 47 10.58 -6.97 -4.35
N ALA A 48 9.26 -7.06 -4.28
CA ALA A 48 8.41 -5.98 -3.77
C ALA A 48 8.77 -5.62 -2.31
N LEU A 49 8.85 -6.61 -1.43
CA LEU A 49 9.15 -6.41 -0.01
C LEU A 49 10.57 -5.87 0.21
N SER A 50 11.55 -6.31 -0.60
CA SER A 50 12.91 -5.76 -0.51
C SER A 50 12.99 -4.30 -0.95
N ILE A 51 12.21 -3.90 -1.97
CA ILE A 51 12.09 -2.49 -2.40
C ILE A 51 11.40 -1.65 -1.33
N GLU A 52 10.31 -2.13 -0.72
CA GLU A 52 9.63 -1.43 0.37
C GLU A 52 10.58 -1.19 1.55
N ARG A 53 11.37 -2.19 1.93
CA ARG A 53 12.39 -2.04 2.97
C ARG A 53 13.42 -0.96 2.62
N GLN A 54 13.97 -1.00 1.40
CA GLN A 54 14.94 -0.01 0.95
C GLN A 54 14.36 1.41 0.91
N ALA A 55 13.10 1.55 0.48
CA ALA A 55 12.41 2.84 0.45
C ALA A 55 12.19 3.42 1.86
N THR A 56 11.93 2.56 2.85
CA THR A 56 11.80 2.97 4.26
C THR A 56 13.14 3.43 4.84
N VAL A 57 14.23 2.72 4.55
CA VAL A 57 15.57 3.05 5.07
C VAL A 57 16.13 4.34 4.43
N ASN A 58 16.06 4.44 3.10
CA ASN A 58 16.68 5.55 2.36
C ASN A 58 15.79 6.79 2.29
N GLY A 59 14.53 6.70 2.75
CA GLY A 59 13.53 7.77 2.68
C GLY A 59 13.09 8.18 1.27
N LYS A 60 13.73 7.63 0.22
CA LYS A 60 13.53 7.98 -1.18
C LYS A 60 12.94 6.80 -1.94
N TRP A 61 11.73 6.99 -2.46
CA TRP A 61 11.10 6.05 -3.39
C TRP A 61 11.55 6.37 -4.82
N SER A 62 11.88 5.34 -5.61
CA SER A 62 12.18 5.48 -7.03
C SER A 62 11.41 4.46 -7.86
N SER A 63 10.61 4.94 -8.81
CA SER A 63 9.85 4.10 -9.74
C SER A 63 10.75 3.18 -10.59
N SER A 64 12.03 3.53 -10.78
CA SER A 64 12.98 2.72 -11.55
C SER A 64 13.27 1.36 -10.93
N LEU A 65 13.10 1.21 -9.61
CA LEU A 65 13.28 -0.07 -8.90
C LEU A 65 12.18 -1.10 -9.25
N CYS A 66 11.02 -0.61 -9.70
CA CYS A 66 9.84 -1.41 -10.02
C CYS A 66 9.69 -1.72 -11.52
N GLN A 67 10.78 -1.60 -12.30
CA GLN A 67 10.74 -1.97 -13.71
C GLN A 67 10.32 -3.44 -13.89
N GLN A 68 9.36 -3.62 -14.79
CA GLN A 68 8.80 -4.89 -15.16
C GLN A 68 9.31 -5.24 -16.55
N GLU A 69 9.95 -6.39 -16.69
CA GLU A 69 10.24 -6.93 -18.02
C GLU A 69 8.92 -7.33 -18.69
N GLU A 70 8.69 -6.86 -19.91
CA GLU A 70 7.42 -7.10 -20.62
C GLU A 70 7.51 -8.23 -21.66
N SER A 71 8.73 -8.64 -22.05
CA SER A 71 8.91 -9.61 -23.13
C SER A 71 8.81 -11.05 -22.62
N ILE A 72 7.68 -11.69 -22.91
CA ILE A 72 7.50 -13.14 -22.85
C ILE A 72 7.01 -13.56 -24.23
N GLU A 73 7.61 -14.59 -24.82
CA GLU A 73 7.10 -15.20 -26.04
C GLU A 73 5.82 -15.99 -25.72
N CYS A 74 4.72 -15.69 -26.43
CA CYS A 74 3.43 -16.34 -26.20
C CYS A 74 3.17 -17.40 -27.27
N PRO A 75 3.44 -18.69 -26.99
CA PRO A 75 3.15 -19.76 -27.93
C PRO A 75 1.63 -19.96 -28.09
N PRO A 76 1.17 -20.47 -29.24
CA PRO A 76 -0.22 -20.83 -29.43
C PRO A 76 -0.60 -21.97 -28.46
N MET A 77 -1.61 -21.74 -27.63
CA MET A 77 -2.08 -22.71 -26.64
C MET A 77 -3.60 -22.70 -26.52
N LYS A 78 -4.19 -23.89 -26.35
CA LYS A 78 -5.65 -24.05 -26.24
C LYS A 78 -6.21 -23.60 -24.89
N PHE A 79 -5.42 -23.71 -23.82
CA PHE A 79 -5.86 -23.47 -22.45
C PHE A 79 -5.12 -22.31 -21.80
N ARG A 80 -5.77 -21.66 -20.83
CA ARG A 80 -5.18 -20.56 -20.07
C ARG A 80 -4.08 -21.08 -19.15
N LYS A 81 -2.96 -20.35 -19.07
CA LYS A 81 -1.95 -20.59 -18.03
C LYS A 81 -2.55 -20.27 -16.65
N PRO A 82 -2.26 -21.06 -15.60
CA PRO A 82 -2.67 -20.75 -14.22
C PRO A 82 -2.11 -19.42 -13.68
N SER A 83 -1.01 -18.92 -14.26
CA SER A 83 -0.47 -17.58 -13.97
C SER A 83 -1.35 -16.46 -14.54
N GLY A 84 -2.12 -16.72 -15.61
CA GLY A 84 -2.86 -15.69 -16.36
C GLY A 84 -2.04 -15.00 -17.46
N GLU A 85 -0.79 -15.43 -17.67
CA GLU A 85 0.05 -14.91 -18.74
C GLU A 85 -0.48 -15.27 -20.14
N CYS A 86 -0.11 -14.44 -21.12
CA CYS A 86 -0.46 -14.62 -22.53
C CYS A 86 -1.96 -14.59 -22.84
N ASN A 87 -2.80 -14.12 -21.91
CA ASN A 87 -4.19 -13.81 -22.26
C ASN A 87 -4.27 -12.60 -23.22
N ASN A 88 -3.33 -11.66 -23.09
CA ASN A 88 -3.11 -10.59 -24.05
C ASN A 88 -1.75 -10.82 -24.73
N VAL A 89 -1.75 -11.16 -26.02
CA VAL A 89 -0.53 -11.48 -26.79
C VAL A 89 0.38 -10.26 -26.94
N ARG A 90 -0.19 -9.05 -27.06
CA ARG A 90 0.58 -7.81 -27.18
C ARG A 90 1.21 -7.40 -25.84
N HIS A 91 0.54 -7.72 -24.74
CA HIS A 91 1.00 -7.43 -23.38
C HIS A 91 0.86 -8.66 -22.48
N PRO A 92 1.80 -9.63 -22.57
CA PRO A 92 1.67 -10.96 -21.96
C PRO A 92 1.42 -10.98 -20.45
N LYS A 93 1.85 -9.94 -19.74
CA LYS A 93 1.73 -9.84 -18.27
C LYS A 93 0.47 -9.11 -17.79
N TRP A 94 -0.35 -8.55 -18.69
CA TRP A 94 -1.58 -7.87 -18.28
C TRP A 94 -2.59 -8.87 -17.72
N GLY A 95 -3.03 -8.65 -16.48
CA GLY A 95 -3.95 -9.54 -15.78
C GLY A 95 -3.32 -10.82 -15.21
N ASN A 96 -1.98 -10.95 -15.25
CA ASN A 96 -1.26 -12.02 -14.54
C ASN A 96 -1.43 -11.87 -13.01
N ARG A 97 -1.52 -12.98 -12.30
CA ARG A 97 -1.51 -13.01 -10.83
C ARG A 97 -0.21 -12.46 -10.25
N GLY A 98 -0.27 -11.92 -9.04
CA GLY A 98 0.89 -11.30 -8.39
C GLY A 98 1.30 -9.94 -8.97
N GLN A 99 0.62 -9.45 -10.01
CA GLN A 99 0.79 -8.09 -10.50
C GLN A 99 0.06 -7.08 -9.62
N LYS A 100 0.55 -5.84 -9.63
CA LYS A 100 -0.15 -4.72 -8.98
C LYS A 100 -1.50 -4.47 -9.65
N PHE A 101 -2.49 -4.07 -8.87
CA PHE A 101 -3.75 -3.60 -9.42
C PHE A 101 -3.54 -2.31 -10.22
N LEU A 102 -4.20 -2.23 -11.38
CA LEU A 102 -4.32 -0.98 -12.11
C LEU A 102 -5.16 0.00 -11.29
N ARG A 103 -4.67 1.22 -11.12
CA ARG A 103 -5.42 2.30 -10.46
C ARG A 103 -5.95 3.26 -11.52
N LEU A 104 -7.27 3.45 -11.54
CA LEU A 104 -7.93 4.44 -12.40
C LEU A 104 -7.75 5.87 -11.86
N LEU A 105 -7.57 6.01 -10.54
CA LEU A 105 -7.37 7.28 -9.83
C LEU A 105 -6.10 7.22 -8.98
N HIS A 106 -5.57 8.39 -8.63
CA HIS A 106 -4.43 8.48 -7.72
C HIS A 106 -4.76 7.91 -6.33
N PRO A 107 -3.80 7.26 -5.65
CA PRO A 107 -4.02 6.78 -4.29
C PRO A 107 -4.21 7.95 -3.30
N SER A 108 -5.13 7.78 -2.34
CA SER A 108 -5.32 8.71 -1.21
C SER A 108 -4.88 8.02 0.09
N TYR A 109 -3.68 8.37 0.55
CA TYR A 109 -3.11 7.88 1.81
C TYR A 109 -2.79 9.08 2.71
N ALA A 110 -2.92 8.94 4.03
CA ALA A 110 -2.65 10.02 5.00
C ALA A 110 -1.20 10.55 4.89
N ASP A 111 -0.25 9.64 4.67
CA ASP A 111 1.18 9.94 4.47
C ASP A 111 1.58 10.03 2.99
N ARG A 112 0.58 10.02 2.08
CA ARG A 112 0.75 9.94 0.62
C ARG A 112 1.52 8.70 0.13
N LYS A 113 1.72 7.67 0.95
CA LYS A 113 2.49 6.46 0.61
C LYS A 113 1.73 5.17 0.90
N TYR A 114 1.44 4.89 2.17
CA TYR A 114 0.82 3.62 2.59
C TYR A 114 -0.07 3.72 3.84
N CYS A 115 -0.01 4.80 4.61
CA CYS A 115 -0.89 4.99 5.78
C CYS A 115 -2.33 5.20 5.32
N PHE A 116 -3.22 4.32 5.78
CA PHE A 116 -4.66 4.47 5.54
C PHE A 116 -5.15 5.81 6.10
N GLN A 117 -6.00 6.50 5.32
CA GLN A 117 -6.54 7.79 5.70
C GLN A 117 -7.68 7.60 6.71
N ILE A 118 -7.39 7.84 7.99
CA ILE A 118 -8.38 7.90 9.05
C ILE A 118 -8.85 9.35 9.12
N ASN A 119 -10.03 9.63 8.55
CA ASN A 119 -10.63 10.97 8.60
C ASN A 119 -11.40 11.24 9.90
N ASP A 120 -11.72 10.19 10.67
CA ASP A 120 -12.53 10.30 11.89
C ASP A 120 -11.87 9.55 13.05
N LEU A 121 -11.76 10.23 14.21
CA LEU A 121 -11.21 9.69 15.45
C LEU A 121 -12.03 8.54 16.07
N ASN A 122 -13.06 8.03 15.38
CA ASN A 122 -13.92 6.91 15.79
C ASN A 122 -13.91 5.77 14.74
N PHE A 123 -12.72 5.38 14.29
CA PHE A 123 -12.52 4.37 13.24
C PHE A 123 -13.09 2.98 13.58
N LEU A 124 -13.21 2.63 14.86
CA LEU A 124 -13.77 1.33 15.30
C LEU A 124 -15.29 1.24 15.13
N ASP A 125 -16.02 2.35 15.09
CA ASP A 125 -17.49 2.32 15.01
C ASP A 125 -18.01 2.33 13.55
N LEU A 126 -17.26 2.86 12.59
CA LEU A 126 -17.77 3.08 11.23
C LEU A 126 -17.89 1.81 10.37
N PHE A 127 -16.99 0.84 10.48
CA PHE A 127 -17.08 -0.38 9.64
C PHE A 127 -18.16 -1.35 10.11
N GLN A 128 -18.44 -1.41 11.42
CA GLN A 128 -19.41 -2.35 11.98
C GLN A 128 -20.84 -1.78 11.92
N GLU A 129 -21.02 -0.49 12.23
CA GLU A 129 -22.35 0.16 12.23
C GLU A 129 -22.89 0.42 10.82
N HIS A 130 -22.04 0.86 9.87
CA HIS A 130 -22.52 1.07 8.49
C HIS A 130 -22.93 -0.23 7.79
N SER A 131 -22.31 -1.36 8.15
CA SER A 131 -22.72 -2.68 7.65
C SER A 131 -24.12 -3.05 8.15
N PHE A 132 -24.41 -2.76 9.42
CA PHE A 132 -25.69 -3.07 10.05
C PHE A 132 -26.84 -2.20 9.52
N PHE A 133 -26.56 -0.92 9.22
CA PHE A 133 -27.60 0.02 8.78
C PHE A 133 -27.86 0.01 7.27
N ILE A 134 -26.86 -0.34 6.44
CA ILE A 134 -26.94 -0.20 4.97
C ILE A 134 -27.06 -1.54 4.24
N ILE A 135 -26.63 -2.66 4.83
CA ILE A 135 -26.78 -3.98 4.22
C ILE A 135 -27.97 -4.69 4.90
N PRO A 136 -29.21 -4.53 4.42
CA PRO A 136 -30.31 -5.32 4.95
C PRO A 136 -30.00 -6.80 4.75
N SER A 137 -30.05 -7.55 5.85
CA SER A 137 -29.88 -9.00 5.86
C SER A 137 -30.79 -9.62 4.78
N ALA A 138 -30.19 -10.11 3.70
CA ALA A 138 -30.89 -10.91 2.72
C ALA A 138 -31.26 -12.24 3.40
N HIS A 139 -32.44 -12.26 4.04
CA HIS A 139 -33.05 -13.47 4.52
C HIS A 139 -33.38 -14.31 3.29
N VAL A 140 -32.49 -15.23 2.92
CA VAL A 140 -32.77 -16.29 1.96
C VAL A 140 -33.50 -17.38 2.76
N PRO A 141 -34.83 -17.55 2.63
CA PRO A 141 -35.47 -18.69 3.26
C PRO A 141 -34.97 -19.94 2.55
N PHE A 142 -34.28 -20.80 3.28
CA PHE A 142 -34.12 -22.20 2.92
C PHE A 142 -35.52 -22.82 2.81
N LEU A 143 -36.05 -22.90 1.58
CA LEU A 143 -37.18 -23.75 1.28
C LEU A 143 -36.63 -25.18 1.14
N ILE A 144 -36.65 -25.92 2.25
CA ILE A 144 -36.61 -27.39 2.20
C ILE A 144 -38.08 -27.82 2.07
N ILE A 145 -38.48 -28.20 0.86
CA ILE A 145 -39.57 -29.14 0.61
C ILE A 145 -39.06 -30.12 -0.44
#